data_AF-A0A1C5AMS6-F1
#
_entry.id   AF-A0A1C5AMS6-F1
#
_cell.length_a   1.000
_cell.length_b   1.000
_cell.length_c   1.000
_cell.angle_alpha   90.00
_cell.angle_beta   90.00
_cell.angle_gamma   90.00
#
_symmetry.space_group_name_H-M   'P 1'
#
loop_
_entity.id
_entity.type
_entity.pdbx_description
1 polymer ?
#
loop_
_entity_poly.entity_id
_entity_poly.type
_entity_poly.pdbx_seq_one_letter_code
_entity_poly.pdbx_strand_id
1 'polypeptide(L)'
;MNTILRKSVLGIAGLAFTGGVFAGPVAAHAADTTHAAKPVAVTVQGDKLIPHGVQGEQSRIELGDEQTANVKAIIAATKKAGMDERAAVVSIATALQESKLENLGHL
;
A
#
# COMPACT_ATOMS: atom_id res chain seq x y z
N MET A 1 -27.96 -0.94 19.78
CA MET A 1 -29.14 -1.61 19.20
C MET A 1 -30.06 -0.56 18.61
N ASN A 2 -30.23 -0.56 17.28
CA ASN A 2 -31.47 -0.26 16.56
C ASN A 2 -31.23 -0.38 15.04
N THR A 3 -31.43 -1.61 14.59
CA THR A 3 -31.97 -2.13 13.32
C THR A 3 -32.39 -1.12 12.23
N ILE A 4 -31.79 -1.30 11.04
CA ILE A 4 -32.39 -1.33 9.69
C ILE A 4 -33.55 -0.36 9.40
N LEU A 5 -33.27 0.66 8.57
CA LEU A 5 -34.23 1.24 7.63
C LEU A 5 -33.51 1.52 6.30
N ARG A 6 -33.54 0.51 5.40
CA ARG A 6 -34.22 0.53 4.09
C ARG A 6 -33.55 1.40 3.01
N LYS A 7 -33.00 0.69 2.00
CA LYS A 7 -33.08 0.97 0.56
C LYS A 7 -33.59 2.38 0.20
N SER A 8 -32.69 3.24 -0.26
CA SER A 8 -33.03 4.32 -1.18
C SER A 8 -32.14 4.21 -2.41
N VAL A 9 -32.60 3.38 -3.35
CA VAL A 9 -32.33 3.53 -4.78
C VAL A 9 -33.37 4.52 -5.27
N LEU A 10 -32.94 5.75 -5.56
CA LEU A 10 -33.65 6.74 -6.36
C LEU A 10 -32.62 7.83 -6.66
N GLY A 11 -32.35 8.27 -7.87
CA GLY A 11 -33.02 8.12 -9.14
C GLY A 11 -32.45 9.26 -9.99
N ILE A 12 -32.05 8.92 -11.21
CA ILE A 12 -31.71 9.77 -12.34
C ILE A 12 -32.16 11.23 -12.21
N ALA A 13 -31.19 12.14 -12.17
CA ALA A 13 -31.28 13.51 -12.69
C ALA A 13 -29.84 13.89 -13.06
N GLY A 14 -29.39 13.77 -14.31
CA GLY A 14 -30.02 14.48 -15.41
C GLY A 14 -29.92 15.99 -15.22
N LEU A 15 -28.80 16.50 -14.69
CA LEU A 15 -28.53 17.93 -14.68
C LEU A 15 -28.16 18.36 -16.10
N ALA A 16 -29.19 18.62 -16.89
CA ALA A 16 -29.08 19.42 -18.10
C ALA A 16 -28.54 20.79 -17.70
N PHE A 17 -27.28 21.10 -18.04
CA PHE A 17 -26.79 22.46 -18.02
C PHE A 17 -27.42 23.20 -19.22
N THR A 18 -28.59 23.77 -18.96
CA THR A 18 -29.30 24.67 -19.86
C THR A 18 -28.59 26.02 -19.93
N GLY A 19 -28.12 26.39 -21.12
CA GLY A 19 -28.11 27.77 -21.64
C GLY A 19 -27.33 28.84 -20.89
N GLY A 20 -26.08 29.06 -21.27
CA GLY A 20 -25.36 30.33 -21.11
C GLY A 20 -24.78 30.76 -22.46
N VAL A 21 -25.44 31.68 -23.16
CA VAL A 21 -24.99 32.28 -24.41
C VAL A 21 -23.76 33.15 -24.13
N PHE A 22 -22.58 32.71 -24.56
CA PHE A 22 -21.47 33.62 -24.84
C PHE A 22 -21.41 33.84 -26.35
N ALA A 23 -22.01 34.96 -26.79
CA ALA A 23 -21.84 35.50 -28.12
C ALA A 23 -20.38 35.96 -28.30
N GLY A 24 -19.59 35.15 -29.00
CA GLY A 24 -18.26 35.52 -29.50
C GLY A 24 -18.22 35.36 -31.03
N PRO A 25 -17.52 36.23 -31.77
CA PRO A 25 -17.60 36.29 -33.22
C PRO A 25 -16.74 35.18 -33.84
N VAL A 26 -17.22 33.94 -33.80
CA VAL A 26 -16.69 32.84 -34.62
C VAL A 26 -17.86 31.99 -35.13
N ALA A 27 -18.84 32.65 -35.75
CA ALA A 27 -19.75 32.00 -36.70
C ALA A 27 -19.02 31.78 -38.05
N ALA A 28 -17.86 31.13 -37.99
CA ALA A 28 -16.99 30.90 -39.14
C ALA A 28 -16.21 29.58 -38.99
N HIS A 29 -16.91 28.48 -38.71
CA HIS A 29 -16.61 27.16 -39.24
C HIS A 29 -17.87 26.30 -39.13
N ALA A 30 -18.83 26.61 -40.02
CA ALA A 30 -19.77 25.59 -40.46
C ALA A 30 -18.99 24.58 -41.31
N ALA A 31 -19.24 23.29 -41.06
CA ALA A 31 -18.61 22.10 -41.63
C ALA A 31 -17.24 21.70 -41.05
N ASP A 32 -17.27 21.21 -39.81
CA ASP A 32 -16.48 20.02 -39.48
C ASP A 32 -17.45 18.89 -39.16
N THR A 33 -17.26 17.75 -39.83
CA THR A 33 -18.03 16.53 -39.63
C THR A 33 -18.08 16.20 -38.15
N THR A 34 -19.27 16.21 -37.56
CA THR A 34 -19.51 15.62 -36.25
C THR A 34 -19.24 14.13 -36.36
N HIS A 35 -18.01 13.70 -36.10
CA HIS A 35 -17.74 12.30 -35.80
C HIS A 35 -18.54 11.99 -34.55
N ALA A 36 -19.65 11.26 -34.72
CA ALA A 36 -20.39 10.68 -33.62
C ALA A 36 -19.48 9.65 -32.94
N ALA A 37 -18.61 10.13 -32.04
CA ALA A 37 -17.80 9.28 -31.21
C ALA A 37 -18.77 8.50 -30.31
N LYS A 38 -19.00 7.23 -30.66
CA LYS A 38 -19.70 6.31 -29.77
C LYS A 38 -18.94 6.30 -28.44
N PRO A 39 -19.60 6.50 -27.29
CA PRO A 39 -18.92 6.39 -26.01
C PRO A 39 -18.38 4.96 -25.88
N VAL A 40 -17.06 4.83 -25.90
CA VAL A 40 -16.38 3.56 -25.61
C VAL A 40 -16.27 3.47 -24.10
N ALA A 41 -17.10 2.62 -23.50
CA ALA A 41 -16.97 2.29 -22.10
C ALA A 41 -15.67 1.47 -21.92
N VAL A 42 -14.66 2.07 -21.29
CA VAL A 42 -13.48 1.35 -20.81
C VAL A 42 -13.88 0.65 -19.51
N THR A 43 -14.00 -0.67 -19.54
CA THR A 43 -14.17 -1.45 -18.32
C THR A 43 -12.81 -1.61 -17.63
N VAL A 44 -12.74 -1.14 -16.39
CA VAL A 44 -11.55 -1.33 -15.57
C VAL A 44 -11.55 -2.77 -15.07
N GLN A 45 -10.60 -3.58 -15.53
CA GLN A 45 -10.38 -4.94 -15.05
C GLN A 45 -9.74 -4.86 -13.66
N GLY A 46 -10.58 -4.85 -12.61
CA GLY A 46 -10.16 -4.63 -11.22
C GLY A 46 -9.02 -5.54 -10.76
N ASP A 47 -9.00 -6.80 -11.21
CA ASP A 47 -7.96 -7.77 -10.87
C ASP A 47 -6.58 -7.44 -11.44
N LYS A 48 -6.50 -6.61 -12.50
CA LYS A 48 -5.24 -6.14 -13.10
C LYS A 48 -4.72 -4.84 -12.48
N LEU A 49 -5.47 -4.22 -11.57
CA LEU A 49 -5.07 -2.99 -10.91
C LEU A 49 -4.49 -3.21 -9.52
N ILE A 50 -4.52 -4.44 -9.00
CA ILE A 50 -3.87 -4.77 -7.75
C ILE A 50 -2.39 -5.03 -8.08
N PRO A 51 -1.45 -4.17 -7.66
CA PRO A 51 -0.04 -4.42 -7.90
C PRO A 51 0.37 -5.64 -7.07
N HIS A 52 0.57 -6.77 -7.75
CA HIS A 52 1.34 -7.85 -7.16
C HIS A 52 2.80 -7.39 -7.19
N GLY A 53 3.32 -6.95 -6.03
CA GLY A 53 4.75 -6.73 -5.89
C GLY A 53 5.54 -8.00 -6.24
N VAL A 54 6.87 -7.92 -6.26
CA VAL A 54 7.70 -9.13 -6.40
C VAL A 54 7.37 -10.10 -5.26
N GLN A 55 6.71 -11.21 -5.60
CA GLN A 55 6.45 -12.29 -4.64
C GLN A 55 7.77 -13.01 -4.39
N GLY A 56 8.54 -12.52 -3.42
CA GLY A 56 9.75 -13.19 -2.94
C GLY A 56 9.38 -14.40 -2.08
N GLU A 57 10.22 -15.43 -2.10
CA GLU A 57 10.10 -16.51 -1.12
C GLU A 57 10.30 -15.98 0.30
N GLN A 58 9.50 -16.49 1.24
CA GLN A 58 9.73 -16.19 2.65
C GLN A 58 11.01 -16.88 3.12
N SER A 59 12.05 -16.10 3.38
CA SER A 59 13.27 -16.62 3.99
C SER A 59 13.01 -16.93 5.46
N ARG A 60 13.35 -18.15 5.88
CA ARG A 60 13.28 -18.61 7.27
C ARG A 60 14.67 -19.10 7.67
N ILE A 61 15.07 -18.80 8.90
CA ILE A 61 16.28 -19.36 9.49
C ILE A 61 15.88 -20.29 10.63
N GLU A 62 16.55 -21.43 10.74
CA GLU A 62 16.52 -22.23 11.95
C GLU A 62 17.55 -21.66 12.93
N LEU A 63 17.14 -21.48 14.19
CA LEU A 63 18.02 -20.99 15.25
C LEU A 63 18.64 -22.17 15.97
N GLY A 64 19.97 -22.24 15.98
CA GLY A 64 20.72 -23.23 16.74
C GLY A 64 21.07 -22.75 18.15
N ASP A 65 21.86 -23.58 18.83
CA ASP A 65 22.32 -23.32 20.20
C ASP A 65 23.21 -22.07 20.28
N GLU A 66 24.07 -21.84 19.29
CA GLU A 66 24.95 -20.67 19.23
C GLU A 66 24.16 -19.37 19.08
N GLN A 67 23.21 -19.30 18.13
CA GLN A 67 22.37 -18.12 17.95
C GLN A 67 21.54 -17.84 19.20
N THR A 68 21.05 -18.89 19.86
CA THR A 68 20.32 -18.76 21.14
C THR A 68 21.23 -18.23 22.26
N ALA A 69 22.48 -18.67 22.33
CA ALA A 69 23.46 -18.16 23.27
C ALA A 69 23.78 -16.68 23.00
N ASN A 70 23.91 -16.29 21.74
CA ASN A 70 24.17 -14.90 21.34
C ASN A 70 22.98 -13.98 21.67
N VAL A 71 21.74 -14.43 21.47
CA VAL A 71 20.54 -13.70 21.92
C VAL A 71 20.58 -13.45 23.43
N LYS A 72 20.93 -14.47 24.22
CA LYS A 72 21.06 -14.33 25.68
C LYS A 72 22.17 -13.34 26.05
N ALA A 73 23.29 -13.34 25.32
CA ALA A 73 24.37 -12.38 25.52
C ALA A 73 23.93 -10.94 25.23
N ILE A 74 23.16 -10.70 24.15
CA ILE A 74 22.60 -9.38 23.82
C ILE A 74 21.64 -8.91 24.93
N ILE A 75 20.77 -9.80 25.43
CA ILE A 75 19.86 -9.47 26.55
C ILE A 75 20.65 -9.13 27.82
N ALA A 76 21.71 -9.89 28.13
CA ALA A 76 22.55 -9.61 29.28
C ALA A 76 23.29 -8.26 29.15
N ALA A 77 23.80 -7.94 27.96
CA ALA A 77 24.49 -6.69 27.68
C ALA A 77 23.56 -5.47 27.79
N THR A 78 22.37 -5.56 27.20
CA THR A 78 21.35 -4.48 27.27
C THR A 78 20.87 -4.24 28.69
N LYS A 79 20.64 -5.30 29.48
CA LYS A 79 20.33 -5.18 30.92
C LYS A 79 21.47 -4.56 31.70
N LYS A 80 22.72 -4.96 31.44
CA LYS A 80 23.92 -4.39 32.08
C LYS A 80 24.07 -2.90 31.75
N ALA A 81 23.65 -2.48 30.55
CA ALA A 81 23.63 -1.08 30.13
C ALA A 81 22.43 -0.28 30.68
N GLY A 82 21.54 -0.89 31.48
CA GLY A 82 20.37 -0.23 32.03
C GLY A 82 19.31 0.13 30.99
N MET A 83 19.30 -0.56 29.84
CA MET A 83 18.33 -0.34 28.78
C MET A 83 17.03 -1.12 29.05
N ASP A 84 15.94 -0.67 28.43
CA ASP A 84 14.64 -1.34 28.49
C ASP A 84 14.61 -2.63 27.66
N GLU A 85 13.56 -3.43 27.84
CA GLU A 85 13.36 -4.67 27.08
C GLU A 85 13.23 -4.41 25.57
N ARG A 86 12.69 -3.24 25.19
CA ARG A 86 12.54 -2.87 23.79
C ARG A 86 13.89 -2.69 23.11
N ALA A 87 14.89 -2.13 23.80
CA ALA A 87 16.24 -2.05 23.28
C ALA A 87 16.83 -3.44 23.02
N ALA A 88 16.60 -4.42 23.90
CA ALA A 88 17.04 -5.79 23.67
C ALA A 88 16.39 -6.39 22.41
N VAL A 89 15.09 -6.20 22.23
CA VAL A 89 14.36 -6.67 21.03
C VAL A 89 14.91 -6.03 19.76
N VAL A 90 15.14 -4.71 19.76
CA VAL A 90 15.70 -4.00 18.59
C VAL A 90 17.11 -4.51 18.28
N SER A 91 17.98 -4.64 19.29
CA SER A 91 19.33 -5.16 19.10
C SER A 91 19.36 -6.58 18.55
N ILE A 92 18.46 -7.46 19.03
CA ILE A 92 18.31 -8.82 18.48
C ILE A 92 17.82 -8.77 17.03
N ALA A 93 16.84 -7.93 16.71
CA ALA A 93 16.32 -7.80 15.34
C ALA A 93 17.39 -7.31 14.37
N THR A 94 18.20 -6.32 14.78
CA THR A 94 19.33 -5.84 13.99
C THR A 94 20.38 -6.94 13.81
N ALA A 95 20.82 -7.59 14.88
CA ALA A 95 21.80 -8.68 14.78
C ALA A 95 21.32 -9.87 13.93
N LEU A 96 20.02 -10.15 13.95
CA LEU A 96 19.40 -11.15 13.09
C LEU A 96 19.47 -10.77 11.59
N GLN A 97 19.28 -9.50 11.25
CA GLN A 97 19.35 -9.02 9.87
C GLN A 97 20.79 -8.92 9.36
N GLU A 98 21.70 -8.47 10.21
CA GLU A 98 23.10 -8.19 9.83
C GLU A 98 23.96 -9.46 9.77
N SER A 99 23.82 -10.37 10.75
CA SER A 99 24.68 -11.54 10.87
C SER A 99 23.94 -12.84 11.13
N LYS A 100 22.59 -12.84 11.11
CA LYS A 100 21.78 -14.00 11.53
C LYS A 100 22.13 -14.47 12.94
N LEU A 101 22.53 -13.53 13.81
CA LEU A 101 22.99 -13.78 15.18
C LEU A 101 24.30 -14.58 15.27
N GLU A 102 25.09 -14.64 14.20
CA GLU A 102 26.43 -15.23 14.23
C GLU A 102 27.46 -14.21 14.75
N ASN A 103 28.43 -14.69 15.53
CA ASN A 103 29.56 -13.87 15.96
C ASN A 103 30.61 -13.82 14.85
N LEU A 104 30.82 -12.64 14.27
CA LEU A 104 31.74 -12.45 13.15
C LEU A 104 33.22 -12.26 13.58
N GLY A 105 33.51 -12.37 14.88
CA GLY A 105 34.86 -12.22 15.41
C GLY A 105 35.38 -10.79 15.31
N HIS A 106 36.57 -10.63 14.73
CA HIS A 106 37.37 -9.40 14.72
C HIS A 106 37.37 -8.72 13.36
N LEU A 107 36.18 -8.41 12.84
CA LEU A 107 36.02 -7.48 11.72
C LEU A 107 36.68 -6.13 12.01
#